data_AF-A0A2E4NDI2-F1
#
_entry.id   AF-A0A2E4NDI2-F1
#
_cell.length_a   1.000
_cell.length_b   1.000
_cell.length_c   1.000
_cell.angle_alpha   90.00
_cell.angle_beta   90.00
_cell.angle_gamma   90.00
#
_symmetry.space_group_name_H-M   'P 1'
#
loop_
_entity.id
_entity.type
_entity.pdbx_description
1 polymer ?
#
loop_
_entity_poly.entity_id
_entity_poly.type
_entity_poly.pdbx_seq_one_letter_code
_entity_poly.pdbx_strand_id
1 'polypeptide(L)'
;MTAIAKLIRIHSFQLDEKRRELKKLEDQAAKIEEALANLINQVEAEKKLSYESLEAQRDYPNFIQFAFEKRDQLNKDLTAARGLIETAREGVAEAFAELKKYEIVKQKYDNEIAEELDRREQMDLDEVALNNHRLRR
;
A
#
# COMPACT_ATOMS: atom_id res chain seq x y z
N MET A 1 13.56 16.69 19.27
CA MET A 1 12.49 16.30 18.31
C MET A 1 11.24 17.09 18.66
N THR A 2 10.77 17.93 17.73
CA THR A 2 9.51 18.68 17.89
C THR A 2 8.32 17.73 17.98
N ALA A 3 7.24 18.15 18.63
CA ALA A 3 6.03 17.30 18.79
C ALA A 3 5.46 16.84 17.44
N ILE A 4 5.51 17.71 16.42
CA ILE A 4 5.07 17.43 15.04
C ILE A 4 5.88 16.29 14.41
N ALA A 5 7.20 16.24 14.62
CA ALA A 5 8.04 15.17 14.09
C ALA A 5 7.69 13.79 14.70
N LYS A 6 7.25 13.75 15.97
CA LYS A 6 6.76 12.52 16.60
C LYS A 6 5.43 12.06 16.00
N LEU A 7 4.50 12.99 15.75
CA LEU A 7 3.22 12.68 15.09
C LEU A 7 3.43 12.11 13.69
N ILE A 8 4.29 12.73 12.87
CA ILE A 8 4.64 12.22 11.54
C ILE A 8 5.16 10.79 11.61
N ARG A 9 6.03 10.48 12.58
CA ARG A 9 6.56 9.11 12.75
C ARG A 9 5.48 8.09 13.13
N ILE A 10 4.52 8.48 13.96
CA ILE A 10 3.41 7.59 14.34
C ILE A 10 2.51 7.35 13.12
N HIS A 11 2.14 8.39 12.40
CA HIS A 11 1.29 8.27 11.21
C HIS A 11 1.98 7.56 10.05
N SER A 12 3.31 7.69 9.90
CA SER A 12 4.06 6.93 8.90
C SER A 12 4.05 5.43 9.22
N PHE A 13 4.20 5.08 10.50
CA PHE A 13 4.08 3.69 10.94
C PHE A 13 2.68 3.12 10.69
N GLN A 14 1.63 3.89 11.00
CA GLN A 14 0.24 3.49 10.72
C GLN A 14 0.00 3.28 9.21
N LEU A 15 0.53 4.15 8.36
CA LEU A 15 0.47 4.00 6.90
C LEU A 15 1.18 2.71 6.45
N ASP A 16 2.35 2.42 7.00
CA ASP A 16 3.10 1.21 6.67
C ASP A 16 2.37 -0.06 7.14
N GLU A 17 1.70 -0.03 8.30
CA GLU A 17 0.84 -1.12 8.75
C GLU A 17 -0.33 -1.34 7.79
N LYS A 18 -1.04 -0.28 7.40
CA LYS A 18 -2.14 -0.36 6.43
C LYS A 18 -1.70 -0.89 5.08
N ARG A 19 -0.53 -0.48 4.59
CA ARG A 19 0.06 -1.01 3.35
C ARG A 19 0.41 -2.49 3.47
N ARG A 20 0.91 -2.93 4.63
CA ARG A 20 1.18 -4.36 4.88
C ARG A 20 -0.12 -5.16 4.93
N GLU A 21 -1.17 -4.64 5.54
CA GLU A 21 -2.50 -5.27 5.54
C GLU A 21 -3.05 -5.42 4.10
N LEU A 22 -3.01 -4.34 3.32
CA LEU A 22 -3.40 -4.34 1.91
C LEU A 22 -2.62 -5.40 1.12
N LYS A 23 -1.29 -5.41 1.25
CA LYS A 23 -0.44 -6.38 0.54
C LYS A 23 -0.81 -7.82 0.90
N LYS A 24 -1.07 -8.12 2.17
CA LYS A 24 -1.50 -9.47 2.59
C LYS A 24 -2.81 -9.89 1.93
N LEU A 25 -3.76 -8.98 1.78
CA LEU A 25 -5.03 -9.25 1.11
C LEU A 25 -4.83 -9.46 -0.39
N GLU A 26 -3.99 -8.64 -1.03
CA GLU A 26 -3.63 -8.81 -2.45
C GLU A 26 -2.91 -10.15 -2.69
N ASP A 27 -1.99 -10.55 -1.81
CA ASP A 27 -1.31 -11.85 -1.87
C ASP A 27 -2.30 -13.02 -1.69
N GLN A 28 -3.33 -12.86 -0.85
CA GLN A 28 -4.40 -13.85 -0.70
C GLN A 28 -5.27 -13.97 -1.95
N ALA A 29 -5.65 -12.84 -2.56
CA ALA A 29 -6.42 -12.83 -3.80
C ALA A 29 -5.61 -13.48 -4.96
N ALA A 30 -4.32 -13.16 -5.07
CA ALA A 30 -3.43 -13.76 -6.07
C ALA A 30 -3.36 -15.29 -5.94
N LYS A 31 -3.31 -15.82 -4.72
CA LYS A 31 -3.34 -17.28 -4.49
C LYS A 31 -4.65 -17.93 -4.93
N ILE A 32 -5.78 -17.24 -4.76
CA ILE A 32 -7.09 -17.73 -5.21
C ILE A 32 -7.14 -17.74 -6.74
N GLU A 33 -6.62 -16.71 -7.40
CA GLU A 33 -6.51 -16.65 -8.86
C GLU A 33 -5.59 -17.74 -9.41
N GLU A 34 -4.47 -18.00 -8.76
CA GLU A 34 -3.58 -19.13 -9.10
C GLU A 34 -4.28 -20.48 -8.91
N ALA A 35 -5.05 -20.66 -7.83
CA ALA A 35 -5.82 -21.88 -7.60
C ALA A 35 -6.90 -22.09 -8.67
N LEU A 36 -7.54 -21.01 -9.16
CA LEU A 36 -8.49 -21.06 -10.28
C LEU A 36 -7.79 -21.47 -11.59
N ALA A 37 -6.63 -20.89 -11.89
CA ALA A 37 -5.85 -21.25 -13.08
C ALA A 37 -5.41 -22.74 -13.04
N ASN A 38 -4.95 -23.19 -11.88
CA ASN A 38 -4.59 -24.60 -11.67
C ASN A 38 -5.79 -25.54 -11.82
N LEU A 39 -6.98 -25.13 -11.35
CA LEU A 39 -8.20 -25.91 -11.53
C LEU A 39 -8.59 -26.05 -13.01
N ILE A 40 -8.42 -24.99 -13.81
CA ILE A 40 -8.66 -25.04 -15.26
C ILE A 40 -7.69 -26.04 -15.92
N ASN A 41 -6.40 -25.95 -15.58
CA ASN A 41 -5.40 -26.88 -16.10
C ASN A 41 -5.70 -28.34 -15.73
N GLN A 42 -6.17 -28.60 -14.49
CA GLN A 42 -6.59 -29.92 -14.04
C GLN A 42 -7.78 -30.45 -14.83
N VAL A 43 -8.80 -29.61 -15.06
CA VAL A 43 -9.97 -29.97 -15.88
C VAL A 43 -9.57 -30.33 -17.31
N GLU A 44 -8.65 -29.57 -17.92
CA GLU A 44 -8.16 -29.88 -19.26
C GLU A 44 -7.35 -31.19 -19.31
N ALA A 45 -6.52 -31.46 -18.30
CA ALA A 45 -5.79 -32.71 -18.20
C ALA A 45 -6.74 -33.90 -18.04
N GLU A 46 -7.72 -33.80 -17.16
CA GLU A 46 -8.72 -34.86 -16.93
C GLU A 46 -9.57 -35.11 -18.18
N LYS A 47 -9.92 -34.05 -18.91
CA LYS A 47 -10.62 -34.16 -20.18
C LYS A 47 -9.81 -34.95 -21.21
N LYS A 48 -8.51 -34.69 -21.33
CA LYS A 48 -7.63 -35.44 -22.25
C LYS A 48 -7.56 -36.92 -21.86
N LEU A 49 -7.38 -37.22 -20.58
CA LEU A 49 -7.36 -38.59 -20.05
C LEU A 49 -8.69 -39.33 -20.29
N SER A 50 -9.82 -38.63 -20.22
CA SER A 50 -11.15 -39.20 -20.50
C SER A 50 -11.30 -39.70 -21.96
N TYR A 51 -10.52 -39.17 -22.90
CA TYR A 51 -10.49 -39.65 -24.28
C TYR A 51 -9.57 -40.87 -24.47
N GLU A 52 -8.64 -41.10 -23.54
CA GLU A 52 -7.63 -42.16 -23.62
C GLU A 52 -8.03 -43.43 -22.84
N SER A 53 -8.84 -43.31 -21.79
CA SER A 53 -9.26 -44.42 -20.93
C SER A 53 -10.77 -44.45 -20.65
N LEU A 54 -11.37 -45.62 -20.80
CA LEU A 54 -12.79 -45.87 -20.51
C LEU A 54 -13.13 -45.69 -19.01
N GLU A 55 -12.18 -45.99 -18.13
CA GLU A 55 -12.34 -45.78 -16.68
C GLU A 55 -12.39 -44.28 -16.35
N ALA A 56 -11.44 -43.51 -16.90
CA ALA A 56 -11.41 -42.05 -16.75
C ALA A 56 -12.65 -41.38 -17.37
N GLN A 57 -13.17 -41.92 -18.48
CA GLN A 57 -14.40 -41.45 -19.10
C GLN A 57 -15.62 -41.57 -18.16
N ARG A 58 -15.66 -42.62 -17.32
CA ARG A 58 -16.75 -42.83 -16.37
C ARG A 58 -16.69 -41.88 -15.18
N ASP A 59 -15.49 -41.56 -14.71
CA ASP A 59 -15.28 -40.73 -13.52
C ASP A 59 -15.24 -39.22 -13.83
N TYR A 60 -14.97 -38.84 -15.09
CA TYR A 60 -14.89 -37.46 -15.55
C TYR A 60 -16.12 -36.59 -15.22
N PRO A 61 -17.39 -37.02 -15.39
CA PRO A 61 -18.55 -36.22 -15.03
C PRO A 61 -18.59 -35.83 -13.55
N ASN A 62 -18.22 -36.76 -12.66
CA ASN A 62 -18.17 -36.50 -11.22
C ASN A 62 -17.07 -35.49 -10.88
N PHE A 63 -15.91 -35.62 -11.52
CA PHE A 63 -14.81 -34.67 -11.37
C PHE A 63 -15.22 -33.26 -11.81
N ILE A 64 -15.89 -33.13 -12.95
CA ILE A 64 -16.35 -31.85 -13.48
C ILE A 64 -17.36 -31.17 -12.56
N GLN A 65 -18.30 -31.93 -11.98
CA GLN A 65 -19.25 -31.38 -11.02
C GLN A 65 -18.52 -30.80 -9.79
N PHE A 66 -17.58 -31.56 -9.22
CA PHE A 66 -16.74 -31.07 -8.12
C PHE A 66 -15.89 -29.86 -8.52
N ALA A 67 -15.33 -29.85 -9.73
CA ALA A 67 -14.56 -28.72 -10.24
C ALA A 67 -15.42 -27.46 -10.38
N PHE A 68 -16.66 -27.57 -10.83
CA PHE A 68 -17.58 -26.43 -10.89
C PHE A 68 -17.92 -25.89 -9.51
N GLU A 69 -18.26 -26.76 -8.56
CA GLU A 69 -18.54 -26.35 -7.17
C GLU A 69 -17.35 -25.64 -6.55
N LYS A 70 -16.14 -26.19 -6.74
CA LYS A 70 -14.89 -25.59 -6.26
C LYS A 70 -14.59 -24.25 -6.93
N ARG A 71 -14.81 -24.15 -8.24
CA ARG A 71 -14.64 -22.89 -8.99
C ARG A 71 -15.59 -21.81 -8.47
N ASP A 72 -16.85 -22.16 -8.27
CA ASP A 72 -17.86 -21.22 -7.79
C ASP A 72 -17.56 -20.76 -6.35
N GLN A 73 -17.04 -21.65 -5.51
CA GLN A 73 -16.54 -21.28 -4.18
C GLN A 73 -15.33 -20.32 -4.26
N LEU A 74 -14.31 -20.65 -5.05
CA LEU A 74 -13.13 -19.80 -5.24
C LEU A 74 -13.50 -18.42 -5.80
N ASN A 75 -14.48 -18.35 -6.71
CA ASN A 75 -14.96 -17.06 -7.25
C ASN A 75 -15.68 -16.21 -6.20
N LYS A 76 -16.46 -16.84 -5.30
CA LYS A 76 -17.08 -16.14 -4.16
C LYS A 76 -16.00 -15.60 -3.22
N ASP A 77 -15.02 -16.43 -2.89
CA ASP A 77 -13.91 -16.04 -2.01
C ASP A 77 -13.08 -14.92 -2.64
N LEU A 78 -12.82 -14.97 -3.95
CA LEU A 78 -12.13 -13.91 -4.69
C LEU A 78 -12.92 -12.60 -4.69
N THR A 79 -14.24 -12.66 -4.87
CA THR A 79 -15.11 -11.48 -4.84
C THR A 79 -15.10 -10.84 -3.46
N ALA A 80 -15.18 -11.64 -2.40
CA ALA A 80 -15.08 -11.16 -1.03
C ALA A 80 -13.70 -10.54 -0.75
N ALA A 81 -12.62 -11.20 -1.17
CA ALA A 81 -11.25 -10.69 -1.03
C ALA A 81 -11.06 -9.35 -1.76
N ARG A 82 -11.62 -9.20 -2.97
CA ARG A 82 -11.59 -7.93 -3.73
C ARG A 82 -12.33 -6.81 -3.00
N GLY A 83 -13.48 -7.10 -2.39
CA GLY A 83 -14.18 -6.12 -1.56
C GLY A 83 -13.32 -5.64 -0.39
N LEU A 84 -12.65 -6.56 0.31
CA LEU A 84 -11.73 -6.23 1.41
C LEU A 84 -10.51 -5.43 0.94
N ILE A 85 -9.97 -5.74 -0.24
CA ILE A 85 -8.86 -5.00 -0.85
C ILE A 85 -9.26 -3.55 -1.11
N GLU A 86 -10.44 -3.31 -1.67
CA GLU A 86 -10.91 -1.93 -1.92
C GLU A 86 -11.07 -1.14 -0.62
N THR A 87 -11.68 -1.72 0.41
CA THR A 87 -11.76 -1.08 1.74
C THR A 87 -10.37 -0.83 2.35
N ALA A 88 -9.43 -1.76 2.19
CA ALA A 88 -8.06 -1.58 2.66
C ALA A 88 -7.32 -0.48 1.87
N ARG A 89 -7.58 -0.33 0.57
CA ARG A 89 -7.03 0.75 -0.26
C ARG A 89 -7.54 2.11 0.18
N GLU A 90 -8.84 2.22 0.48
CA GLU A 90 -9.42 3.43 1.05
C GLU A 90 -8.74 3.79 2.38
N GLY A 91 -8.57 2.81 3.28
CA GLY A 91 -7.87 3.03 4.55
C GLY A 91 -6.40 3.46 4.39
N VAL A 92 -5.68 2.94 3.38
CA VAL A 92 -4.33 3.42 3.04
C VAL A 92 -4.35 4.85 2.53
N ALA A 93 -5.33 5.20 1.68
CA ALA A 93 -5.47 6.54 1.12
C ALA A 93 -5.77 7.58 2.23
N GLU A 94 -6.66 7.23 3.17
CA GLU A 94 -6.97 8.07 4.33
C GLU A 94 -5.74 8.29 5.22
N ALA A 95 -5.03 7.22 5.59
CA ALA A 95 -3.81 7.31 6.40
C ALA A 95 -2.72 8.15 5.71
N PHE A 96 -2.60 8.03 4.38
CA PHE A 96 -1.67 8.84 3.60
C PHE A 96 -2.07 10.33 3.60
N ALA A 97 -3.35 10.62 3.44
CA ALA A 97 -3.85 11.99 3.49
C ALA A 97 -3.62 12.63 4.86
N GLU A 98 -3.81 11.89 5.96
CA GLU A 98 -3.48 12.35 7.31
C GLU A 98 -2.00 12.64 7.48
N LEU A 99 -1.12 11.71 7.08
CA LEU A 99 0.32 11.90 7.13
C LEU A 99 0.74 13.17 6.37
N LYS A 100 0.18 13.39 5.18
CA LYS A 100 0.46 14.60 4.38
C LYS A 100 0.07 15.90 5.06
N LYS A 101 -1.04 15.93 5.81
CA LYS A 101 -1.42 17.12 6.58
C LYS A 101 -0.31 17.48 7.59
N TYR A 102 0.20 16.51 8.34
CA TYR A 102 1.26 16.75 9.32
C TYR A 102 2.58 17.16 8.66
N GLU A 103 2.94 16.55 7.54
CA GLU A 103 4.14 16.93 6.79
C GLU A 103 4.08 18.38 6.29
N ILE A 104 2.93 18.82 5.77
CA ILE A 104 2.74 20.20 5.32
C ILE A 104 2.86 21.18 6.50
N VAL A 105 2.26 20.86 7.65
CA VAL A 105 2.38 21.68 8.86
C VAL A 105 3.83 21.77 9.33
N LYS A 106 4.56 20.66 9.32
CA LYS A 106 5.99 20.66 9.66
C LYS A 106 6.79 21.52 8.68
N GLN A 107 6.54 21.40 7.38
CA GLN A 107 7.25 22.16 6.37
C GLN A 107 7.05 23.67 6.55
N LYS A 108 5.82 24.10 6.85
CA LYS A 108 5.55 25.52 7.17
C LYS A 108 6.33 25.98 8.39
N TYR A 109 6.32 25.19 9.47
CA TYR A 109 7.06 25.50 10.69
C TYR A 109 8.58 25.58 10.45
N ASP A 110 9.13 24.62 9.70
CA ASP A 110 10.57 24.59 9.38
C ASP A 110 10.96 25.81 8.51
N ASN A 111 10.09 26.24 7.58
CA ASN A 111 10.30 27.43 6.76
C ASN A 111 10.26 28.73 7.61
N GLU A 112 9.29 28.87 8.52
CA GLU A 112 9.19 30.04 9.40
C GLU A 112 10.45 30.20 10.27
N ILE A 113 11.00 29.09 10.78
CA ILE A 113 12.26 29.08 11.54
C ILE A 113 13.43 29.49 10.64
N ALA A 114 13.52 28.93 9.44
CA ALA A 114 14.60 29.26 8.50
C ALA A 114 14.59 30.76 8.17
N GLU A 115 13.42 31.33 7.87
CA GLU A 115 13.28 32.76 7.61
C GLU A 115 13.65 33.62 8.83
N GLU A 116 13.34 33.18 10.05
CA GLU A 116 13.72 33.91 11.25
C GLU A 116 15.24 33.87 11.50
N LEU A 117 15.89 32.74 11.23
CA LEU A 117 17.35 32.60 11.29
C LEU A 117 18.03 33.49 10.25
N ASP A 118 17.59 33.42 8.99
CA ASP A 118 18.13 34.25 7.91
C ASP A 118 18.00 35.75 8.22
N ARG A 119 16.85 36.18 8.77
CA ARG A 119 16.64 37.57 9.21
C ARG A 119 17.62 37.97 10.31
N ARG A 120 17.86 37.10 11.30
CA ARG A 120 18.82 37.38 12.39
C ARG A 120 20.25 37.45 11.87
N GLU A 121 20.66 36.50 11.03
CA GLU A 121 21.99 36.50 10.41
C GLU A 121 22.22 37.76 9.56
N GLN A 122 21.22 38.21 8.82
CA GLN A 122 21.30 39.44 8.04
C GLN A 122 21.48 40.68 8.93
N MET A 123 20.74 40.77 10.04
CA MET A 123 20.90 41.87 11.01
C MET A 123 22.30 41.90 11.63
N ASP A 124 22.84 40.74 11.99
CA ASP A 124 24.20 40.62 12.56
C ASP A 124 25.28 41.04 11.54
N LEU A 125 25.13 40.63 10.28
CA LEU A 125 26.03 41.02 9.20
C LEU A 125 25.99 42.53 8.92
N ASP A 126 24.80 43.13 8.93
CA ASP A 126 24.61 44.58 8.76
C ASP A 126 25.26 45.36 9.92
N GLU A 127 25.13 44.88 11.16
CA GLU A 127 25.79 45.50 12.34
C GLU A 127 27.32 45.46 12.20
N VAL A 128 27.89 44.32 11.80
CA VAL A 128 29.33 44.17 11.56
C VAL A 128 29.80 45.10 10.43
N ALA A 129 29.05 45.21 9.34
CA ALA A 129 29.36 46.10 8.23
C ALA A 129 29.38 47.57 8.66
N LEU A 130 28.40 48.01 9.46
CA LEU A 130 28.33 49.37 10.00
C LEU A 130 29.50 49.68 10.95
N ASN A 131 29.86 48.76 11.83
CA ASN A 131 30.99 48.91 12.74
C ASN A 131 32.33 49.00 11.99
N ASN A 132 32.53 48.14 10.98
CA ASN A 132 33.73 48.19 10.13
C ASN A 132 33.83 49.49 9.32
N HIS A 133 32.70 50.01 8.82
CA HIS A 133 32.68 51.30 8.13
C HIS A 133 33.05 52.45 9.07
N ARG A 134 32.60 52.44 10.34
CA ARG A 134 32.97 53.46 11.34
C ARG A 134 34.45 53.46 11.67
N LEU A 135 35.10 52.29 11.71
CA LEU A 135 36.53 52.16 11.99
C LEU A 135 37.46 52.61 10.85
N ARG A 136 36.93 52.77 9.63
CA ARG A 136 37.70 53.20 8.45
C ARG A 136 37.66 54.71 8.18
N ARG A 137 36.98 55.49 9.02
CA ARG A 137 37.00 56.97 9.02
C ARG A 137 37.93 57.48 10.10
#